data_AF-B9NPG8-F1
#
_entry.id   AF-B9NPG8-F1
#
_cell.length_a   1.000
_cell.length_b   1.000
_cell.length_c   1.000
_cell.angle_alpha   90.00
_cell.angle_beta   90.00
_cell.angle_gamma   90.00
#
_symmetry.space_group_name_H-M   'P 1'
#
loop_
_entity.id
_entity.type
_entity.pdbx_description
1 polymer ?
#
loop_
_entity_poly.entity_id
_entity_poly.type
_entity_poly.pdbx_seq_one_letter_code
_entity_poly.pdbx_strand_id
1 'polypeptide(L)'
;MSFSKFLLGLTLSIIATTALGDVINEGDVFAGRPICAEYQDFLGLEGNPQDSECTETQEFISNSANLEILDFLSEYLEKANEKSSLFLLANAQRAIVRGDYSAAFMWMDVADRQVYSDLILSGDQVRASFYSSVLSDLKSLFIKEVCQNNKFNCQLIDRYFELDEIIGDIKKNVLEERSDIVLLCLLRTDAFSMPLRQLIVTPKFENCIQFNGEK
;
A
#
# COMPACT_ATOMS: atom_id res chain seq x y z
N MET A 1 -37.38 44.91 49.81
CA MET A 1 -36.17 44.19 50.31
C MET A 1 -36.30 42.76 49.82
N SER A 2 -35.33 42.05 49.27
CA SER A 2 -33.97 42.29 48.79
C SER A 2 -33.61 41.02 48.00
N PHE A 3 -32.86 41.20 46.91
CA PHE A 3 -32.07 40.28 46.10
C PHE A 3 -31.85 38.84 46.58
N SER A 4 -31.99 37.87 45.66
CA SER A 4 -30.87 37.03 45.14
C SER A 4 -31.39 36.17 43.97
N LYS A 5 -31.16 36.50 42.70
CA LYS A 5 -30.03 36.03 41.87
C LYS A 5 -29.43 34.70 42.34
N PHE A 6 -29.73 33.61 41.64
CA PHE A 6 -28.74 32.57 41.37
C PHE A 6 -29.06 31.92 40.02
N LEU A 7 -28.48 32.52 38.98
CA LEU A 7 -28.16 31.87 37.71
C LEU A 7 -26.98 30.93 37.99
N LEU A 8 -27.19 29.63 37.87
CA LEU A 8 -26.15 28.63 37.63
C LEU A 8 -26.87 27.46 36.98
N GLY A 9 -26.86 27.39 35.66
CA GLY A 9 -25.68 26.93 34.96
C GLY A 9 -25.97 25.48 34.57
N LEU A 10 -27.02 25.29 33.77
CA LEU A 10 -27.29 24.02 33.08
C LEU A 10 -26.20 23.87 32.03
N THR A 11 -25.06 23.36 32.48
CA THR A 11 -24.05 22.78 31.60
C THR A 11 -24.74 21.60 30.91
N LEU A 12 -25.12 21.79 29.65
CA LEU A 12 -25.23 20.68 28.72
C LEU A 12 -23.85 20.02 28.74
N SER A 13 -23.71 18.97 29.55
CA SER A 13 -22.70 17.95 29.28
C SER A 13 -23.11 17.36 27.94
N ILE A 14 -22.57 17.94 26.88
CA ILE A 14 -22.29 17.22 25.65
C ILE A 14 -21.40 16.08 26.15
N ILE A 15 -22.03 14.93 26.43
CA ILE A 15 -21.31 13.67 26.39
C ILE A 15 -20.92 13.60 24.92
N ALA A 16 -19.74 14.14 24.63
CA ALA A 16 -18.96 13.66 23.52
C ALA A 16 -18.75 12.20 23.87
N THR A 17 -19.69 11.36 23.41
CA THR A 17 -19.36 10.00 23.05
C THR A 17 -18.25 10.19 22.05
N THR A 18 -17.01 10.19 22.55
CA THR A 18 -15.90 9.72 21.78
C THR A 18 -16.39 8.40 21.24
N ALA A 19 -16.76 8.38 19.97
CA ALA A 19 -16.80 7.17 19.19
C ALA A 19 -15.34 6.71 19.05
N LEU A 20 -14.69 6.41 20.18
CA LEU A 20 -13.89 5.21 20.33
C LEU A 20 -14.90 4.06 20.33
N GLY A 21 -15.60 3.90 19.19
CA GLY A 21 -15.98 2.58 18.79
C GLY A 21 -14.64 1.91 18.60
N ASP A 22 -14.19 1.19 19.62
CA ASP A 22 -13.40 0.00 19.37
C ASP A 22 -14.26 -0.79 18.38
N VAL A 23 -13.95 -0.61 17.09
CA VAL A 23 -14.35 -1.53 16.06
C VAL A 23 -13.74 -2.82 16.53
N ILE A 24 -14.56 -3.64 17.19
CA ILE A 24 -14.25 -5.03 17.47
C ILE A 24 -14.09 -5.62 16.07
N ASN A 25 -12.84 -5.67 15.62
CA ASN A 25 -12.42 -6.20 14.33
C ASN A 25 -12.67 -7.72 14.43
N GLU A 26 -13.91 -8.12 14.17
CA GLU A 26 -14.27 -9.52 14.00
C GLU A 26 -13.53 -10.04 12.76
N GLY A 27 -12.42 -10.74 13.01
CA GLY A 27 -11.72 -11.55 12.01
C GLY A 27 -10.87 -10.74 11.04
N ASP A 28 -9.75 -10.22 11.52
CA ASP A 28 -8.64 -9.82 10.66
C ASP A 28 -8.22 -11.03 9.83
N VAL A 29 -8.50 -11.00 8.51
CA VAL A 29 -8.19 -12.09 7.56
C VAL A 29 -6.67 -12.35 7.52
N PHE A 30 -5.87 -11.44 8.09
CA PHE A 30 -4.42 -11.45 8.13
C PHE A 30 -3.83 -11.56 9.55
N ALA A 31 -4.63 -11.37 10.61
CA ALA A 31 -4.20 -11.72 11.98
C ALA A 31 -4.15 -13.24 12.12
N GLY A 32 -2.95 -13.79 11.99
CA GLY A 32 -2.69 -15.20 12.30
C GLY A 32 -2.02 -15.99 11.19
N ARG A 33 -1.58 -15.38 10.09
CA ARG A 33 -0.63 -16.07 9.21
C ARG A 33 0.78 -15.93 9.80
N PRO A 34 1.40 -17.01 10.30
CA PRO A 34 2.77 -16.94 10.78
C PRO A 34 3.69 -16.45 9.65
N ILE A 35 4.61 -15.57 10.03
CA ILE A 35 5.70 -15.13 9.17
C ILE A 35 6.78 -16.20 9.32
N CYS A 36 7.10 -16.95 8.28
CA CYS A 36 8.13 -17.98 8.39
C CYS A 36 9.54 -17.39 8.51
N ALA A 37 10.46 -18.16 9.07
CA ALA A 37 11.85 -17.79 9.32
C ALA A 37 12.57 -17.36 8.04
N GLU A 38 12.39 -18.09 6.94
CA GLU A 38 13.02 -17.77 5.65
C GLU A 38 12.59 -16.39 5.13
N TYR A 39 11.31 -16.05 5.32
CA TYR A 39 10.78 -14.77 4.89
C TYR A 39 11.14 -13.64 5.88
N GLN A 40 11.26 -13.93 7.18
CA GLN A 40 11.83 -12.98 8.16
C GLN A 40 13.29 -12.63 7.84
N ASP A 41 14.12 -13.64 7.58
CA ASP A 41 15.52 -13.48 7.17
C ASP A 41 15.62 -12.69 5.87
N PHE A 42 14.77 -13.00 4.90
CA PHE A 42 14.65 -12.25 3.65
C PHE A 42 14.35 -10.76 3.87
N LEU A 43 13.42 -10.44 4.78
CA LEU A 43 13.09 -9.06 5.13
C LEU A 43 14.21 -8.37 5.91
N GLY A 44 15.16 -9.13 6.47
CA GLY A 44 16.23 -8.64 7.33
C GLY A 44 15.78 -8.39 8.77
N LEU A 45 14.79 -9.15 9.24
CA LEU A 45 14.28 -9.12 10.61
C LEU A 45 15.05 -10.11 11.49
N GLU A 46 15.04 -9.88 12.82
CA GLU A 46 15.53 -10.90 13.75
C GLU A 46 14.54 -12.07 13.77
N GLY A 47 14.96 -13.19 13.19
CA GLY A 47 14.10 -14.35 12.99
C GLY A 47 13.75 -15.08 14.30
N ASN A 48 12.52 -15.61 14.38
CA ASN A 48 12.17 -16.65 15.33
C ASN A 48 12.32 -18.02 14.64
N PRO A 49 13.34 -18.84 14.98
CA PRO A 49 13.62 -20.10 14.29
C PRO A 49 12.55 -21.18 14.47
N GLN A 50 11.50 -20.91 15.25
CA GLN A 50 10.37 -21.84 15.45
C GLN A 50 9.27 -21.72 14.40
N ASP A 51 9.28 -20.67 13.57
CA ASP A 51 8.25 -20.41 12.56
C ASP A 51 8.71 -20.95 11.20
N SER A 52 8.54 -22.26 10.92
CA SER A 52 9.17 -22.89 9.74
C SER A 52 8.27 -23.04 8.50
N GLU A 53 6.95 -22.89 8.61
CA GLU A 53 6.05 -23.13 7.47
C GLU A 53 5.70 -21.81 6.77
N CYS A 54 6.31 -21.58 5.60
CA CYS A 54 6.00 -20.44 4.76
C CYS A 54 4.68 -20.63 4.01
N THR A 55 4.01 -19.51 3.73
CA THR A 55 2.92 -19.51 2.74
C THR A 55 3.52 -19.44 1.33
N GLU A 56 2.79 -19.94 0.32
CA GLU A 56 3.24 -19.90 -1.09
C GLU A 56 3.68 -18.51 -1.55
N THR A 57 3.00 -17.45 -1.09
CA THR A 57 3.36 -16.06 -1.38
C THR A 57 4.66 -15.64 -0.70
N GLN A 58 4.87 -16.03 0.57
CA GLN A 58 6.13 -15.77 1.29
C GLN A 58 7.30 -16.48 0.62
N GLU A 59 7.15 -17.75 0.25
CA GLU A 59 8.18 -18.53 -0.47
C GLU A 59 8.48 -17.93 -1.84
N PHE A 60 7.44 -17.56 -2.59
CA PHE A 60 7.64 -16.98 -3.91
C PHE A 60 8.41 -15.66 -3.81
N ILE A 61 7.99 -14.76 -2.91
CA ILE A 61 8.63 -13.45 -2.74
C ILE A 61 10.09 -13.62 -2.31
N SER A 62 10.37 -14.45 -1.30
CA SER A 62 11.74 -14.62 -0.80
C SER A 62 12.69 -15.21 -1.85
N ASN A 63 12.20 -16.13 -2.70
CA ASN A 63 13.00 -16.79 -3.73
C ASN A 63 13.16 -15.96 -5.02
N SER A 64 12.19 -15.10 -5.35
CA SER A 64 12.17 -14.38 -6.64
C SER A 64 12.67 -12.93 -6.56
N ALA A 65 12.92 -12.41 -5.36
CA ALA A 65 13.22 -10.99 -5.15
C ALA A 65 14.44 -10.44 -5.89
N ASN A 66 15.40 -11.31 -6.26
CA ASN A 66 16.62 -10.93 -6.97
C ASN A 66 16.49 -11.02 -8.50
N LEU A 67 15.36 -11.52 -9.02
CA LEU A 67 15.12 -11.58 -10.46
C LEU A 67 15.06 -10.17 -11.07
N GLU A 68 15.31 -10.09 -12.38
CA GLU A 68 15.05 -8.88 -13.15
C GLU A 68 13.55 -8.53 -13.11
N ILE A 69 13.19 -7.27 -13.35
CA ILE A 69 11.81 -6.77 -13.14
C ILE A 69 10.80 -7.55 -13.98
N LEU A 70 11.08 -7.75 -15.26
CA LEU A 70 10.15 -8.46 -16.17
C LEU A 70 10.06 -9.96 -15.87
N ASP A 71 11.17 -10.59 -15.46
CA ASP A 71 11.18 -12.00 -15.09
C ASP A 71 10.39 -12.22 -13.80
N PHE A 72 10.65 -11.40 -12.78
CA PHE A 72 9.88 -11.38 -11.53
C PHE A 72 8.38 -11.25 -11.80
N LEU A 73 7.96 -10.26 -12.60
CA LEU A 73 6.54 -10.04 -12.88
C LEU A 73 5.92 -11.17 -13.69
N SER A 74 6.70 -11.83 -14.56
CA SER A 74 6.22 -12.97 -15.33
C SER A 74 5.97 -14.17 -14.41
N GLU A 75 6.93 -14.51 -13.56
CA GLU A 75 6.75 -15.58 -12.57
C GLU A 75 5.64 -15.27 -11.55
N TYR A 76 5.53 -14.00 -11.13
CA TYR A 76 4.46 -13.56 -10.22
C TYR A 76 3.09 -13.85 -10.83
N LEU A 77 2.89 -13.48 -12.10
CA LEU A 77 1.61 -13.63 -12.79
C LEU A 77 1.25 -15.09 -13.06
N GLU A 78 2.24 -15.98 -13.23
CA GLU A 78 2.01 -17.41 -13.38
C GLU A 78 1.54 -18.08 -12.08
N LYS A 79 2.00 -17.56 -10.93
CA LYS A 79 1.68 -18.12 -9.61
C LYS A 79 0.47 -17.46 -8.95
N ALA A 80 0.22 -16.19 -9.25
CA ALA A 80 -0.89 -15.46 -8.67
C ALA A 80 -2.22 -15.95 -9.24
N ASN A 81 -3.23 -16.04 -8.37
CA ASN A 81 -4.60 -16.27 -8.82
C ASN A 81 -5.06 -15.10 -9.70
N GLU A 82 -5.47 -15.37 -10.95
CA GLU A 82 -5.89 -14.34 -11.92
C GLU A 82 -7.01 -13.41 -11.42
N LYS A 83 -7.80 -13.86 -10.44
CA LYS A 83 -8.87 -13.07 -9.82
C LYS A 83 -8.42 -12.26 -8.61
N SER A 84 -7.15 -12.34 -8.22
CA SER A 84 -6.63 -11.66 -7.04
C SER A 84 -6.25 -10.21 -7.35
N SER A 85 -6.42 -9.36 -6.35
CA SER A 85 -5.92 -7.98 -6.34
C SER A 85 -4.43 -7.89 -6.68
N LEU A 86 -3.62 -8.85 -6.23
CA LEU A 86 -2.19 -8.95 -6.53
C LEU A 86 -1.88 -9.21 -8.00
N PHE A 87 -2.66 -10.06 -8.67
CA PHE A 87 -2.51 -10.31 -10.10
C PHE A 87 -2.78 -9.05 -10.93
N LEU A 88 -3.76 -8.24 -10.52
CA LEU A 88 -4.07 -6.98 -11.19
C LEU A 88 -2.95 -5.95 -11.00
N LEU A 89 -2.42 -5.83 -9.78
CA LEU A 89 -1.28 -4.96 -9.48
C LEU A 89 -0.02 -5.38 -10.26
N ALA A 90 0.27 -6.68 -10.36
CA ALA A 90 1.40 -7.18 -11.14
C ALA A 90 1.23 -6.92 -12.64
N ASN A 91 0.03 -7.05 -13.20
CA ASN A 91 -0.25 -6.69 -14.59
C ASN A 91 -0.10 -5.19 -14.85
N ALA A 92 -0.58 -4.35 -13.92
CA ALA A 92 -0.37 -2.91 -13.97
C ALA A 92 1.14 -2.60 -14.03
N GLN A 93 1.91 -3.12 -13.07
CA GLN A 93 3.37 -2.90 -13.04
C GLN A 93 4.06 -3.38 -14.31
N ARG A 94 3.65 -4.55 -14.86
CA ARG A 94 4.22 -5.07 -16.11
C ARG A 94 3.93 -4.15 -17.30
N ALA A 95 2.74 -3.58 -17.37
CA ALA A 95 2.38 -2.63 -18.41
C ALA A 95 3.20 -1.33 -18.29
N ILE A 96 3.42 -0.84 -17.06
CA ILE A 96 4.28 0.33 -16.78
C ILE A 96 5.69 0.08 -17.29
N VAL A 97 6.31 -1.04 -16.91
CA VAL A 97 7.69 -1.39 -17.31
C VAL A 97 7.83 -1.55 -18.82
N ARG A 98 6.77 -1.96 -19.53
CA ARG A 98 6.73 -2.07 -20.99
C ARG A 98 6.40 -0.75 -21.71
N GLY A 99 6.10 0.32 -20.98
CA GLY A 99 5.68 1.60 -21.55
C GLY A 99 4.28 1.60 -22.16
N ASP A 100 3.42 0.64 -21.81
CA ASP A 100 2.02 0.60 -22.24
C ASP A 100 1.13 1.29 -21.21
N TYR A 101 1.12 2.62 -21.23
CA TYR A 101 0.40 3.43 -20.24
C TYR A 101 -1.13 3.26 -20.31
N SER A 102 -1.68 2.96 -21.49
CA SER A 102 -3.12 2.72 -21.64
C SER A 102 -3.52 1.44 -20.92
N ALA A 103 -2.77 0.35 -21.14
CA ALA A 103 -3.00 -0.90 -20.42
C ALA A 103 -2.73 -0.73 -18.92
N ALA A 104 -1.66 -0.05 -18.54
CA ALA A 104 -1.33 0.22 -17.14
C ALA A 104 -2.48 0.94 -16.43
N PHE A 105 -3.02 2.00 -17.03
CA PHE A 105 -4.14 2.74 -16.46
C PHE A 105 -5.38 1.86 -16.23
N MET A 106 -5.76 1.05 -17.22
CA MET A 106 -6.91 0.14 -17.10
C MET A 106 -6.70 -0.88 -15.96
N TRP A 107 -5.52 -1.49 -15.89
CA TRP A 107 -5.21 -2.45 -14.82
C TRP A 107 -5.23 -1.78 -13.45
N MET A 108 -4.70 -0.57 -13.32
CA MET A 108 -4.71 0.19 -12.06
C MET A 108 -6.12 0.58 -11.62
N ASP A 109 -7.02 0.97 -12.53
CA ASP A 109 -8.40 1.33 -12.16
C ASP A 109 -9.19 0.12 -11.62
N VAL A 110 -8.98 -1.07 -12.22
CA VAL A 110 -9.57 -2.30 -11.71
C VAL A 110 -8.91 -2.73 -10.39
N ALA A 111 -7.58 -2.66 -10.31
CA ALA A 111 -6.82 -3.02 -9.11
C ALA A 111 -7.21 -2.13 -7.91
N ASP A 112 -7.30 -0.82 -8.08
CA ASP A 112 -7.59 0.14 -7.01
C ASP A 112 -8.92 -0.19 -6.30
N ARG A 113 -9.98 -0.45 -7.08
CA ARG A 113 -11.29 -0.82 -6.53
C ARG A 113 -11.25 -2.15 -5.79
N GLN A 114 -10.58 -3.14 -6.36
CA GLN A 114 -10.55 -4.48 -5.78
C GLN A 114 -9.66 -4.54 -4.53
N VAL A 115 -8.44 -4.01 -4.61
CA VAL A 115 -7.49 -3.93 -3.50
C VAL A 115 -8.11 -3.17 -2.32
N TYR A 116 -8.68 -1.99 -2.59
CA TYR A 116 -9.29 -1.18 -1.54
C TYR A 116 -10.45 -1.92 -0.88
N SER A 117 -11.34 -2.53 -1.67
CA SER A 117 -12.46 -3.30 -1.13
C SER A 117 -11.98 -4.50 -0.31
N ASP A 118 -11.05 -5.31 -0.82
CA ASP A 118 -10.54 -6.50 -0.14
C ASP A 118 -9.89 -6.14 1.20
N LEU A 119 -9.06 -5.09 1.21
CA LEU A 119 -8.33 -4.66 2.39
C LEU A 119 -9.24 -4.00 3.44
N ILE A 120 -10.20 -3.17 3.03
CA ILE A 120 -11.18 -2.60 3.97
C ILE A 120 -12.05 -3.70 4.58
N LEU A 121 -12.51 -4.67 3.79
CA LEU A 121 -13.31 -5.79 4.29
C LEU A 121 -12.52 -6.69 5.24
N SER A 122 -11.20 -6.75 5.08
CA SER A 122 -10.31 -7.46 6.00
C SER A 122 -9.88 -6.68 7.25
N GLY A 123 -10.23 -5.39 7.34
CA GLY A 123 -9.85 -4.50 8.44
C GLY A 123 -8.49 -3.80 8.29
N ASP A 124 -7.75 -4.01 7.20
CA ASP A 124 -6.45 -3.39 6.94
C ASP A 124 -6.57 -2.04 6.20
N GLN A 125 -7.10 -1.05 6.91
CA GLN A 125 -7.33 0.29 6.37
C GLN A 125 -6.04 1.01 5.97
N VAL A 126 -4.94 0.78 6.70
CA VAL A 126 -3.66 1.42 6.43
C VAL A 126 -3.12 0.97 5.08
N ARG A 127 -3.13 -0.34 4.82
CA ARG A 127 -2.69 -0.87 3.54
C ARG A 127 -3.65 -0.45 2.42
N ALA A 128 -4.96 -0.44 2.67
CA ALA A 128 -5.96 0.01 1.69
C ALA A 128 -5.68 1.45 1.22
N SER A 129 -5.51 2.38 2.16
CA SER A 129 -5.21 3.77 1.86
C SER A 129 -3.87 3.92 1.16
N PHE A 130 -2.82 3.20 1.62
CA PHE A 130 -1.49 3.30 1.01
C PHE A 130 -1.47 2.85 -0.45
N TYR A 131 -2.01 1.66 -0.76
CA TYR A 131 -2.07 1.17 -2.13
C TYR A 131 -2.91 2.09 -3.01
N SER A 132 -4.04 2.59 -2.52
CA SER A 132 -4.89 3.52 -3.28
C SER A 132 -4.15 4.84 -3.59
N SER A 133 -3.40 5.38 -2.62
CA SER A 133 -2.56 6.57 -2.84
C SER A 133 -1.48 6.34 -3.90
N VAL A 134 -0.75 5.22 -3.83
CA VAL A 134 0.26 4.85 -4.84
C VAL A 134 -0.35 4.73 -6.24
N LEU A 135 -1.49 4.05 -6.37
CA LEU A 135 -2.19 3.90 -7.65
C LEU A 135 -2.76 5.21 -8.17
N SER A 136 -3.25 6.08 -7.29
CA SER A 136 -3.76 7.41 -7.62
C SER A 136 -2.66 8.32 -8.18
N ASP A 137 -1.49 8.35 -7.56
CA ASP A 137 -0.35 9.12 -8.05
C ASP A 137 0.13 8.58 -9.42
N LEU A 138 0.26 7.26 -9.58
CA LEU A 138 0.58 6.64 -10.87
C LEU A 138 -0.41 6.99 -11.98
N LYS A 139 -1.72 6.89 -11.70
CA LYS A 139 -2.76 7.31 -12.65
C LYS A 139 -2.61 8.78 -13.01
N SER A 140 -2.32 9.64 -12.03
CA SER A 140 -2.13 11.08 -12.24
C SER A 140 -0.91 11.38 -13.13
N LEU A 141 0.21 10.68 -12.92
CA LEU A 141 1.41 10.78 -13.76
C LEU A 141 1.11 10.43 -15.22
N PHE A 142 0.38 9.32 -15.47
CA PHE A 142 0.03 8.92 -16.84
C PHE A 142 -0.92 9.88 -17.52
N ILE A 143 -1.91 10.42 -16.81
CA ILE A 143 -2.79 11.43 -17.41
C ILE A 143 -1.98 12.69 -17.74
N LYS A 144 -1.07 13.14 -16.87
CA LYS A 144 -0.19 14.29 -17.15
C LYS A 144 0.66 14.09 -18.41
N GLU A 145 1.24 12.91 -18.59
CA GLU A 145 2.03 12.58 -19.78
C GLU A 145 1.17 12.60 -21.05
N VAL A 146 -0.02 12.00 -21.01
CA VAL A 146 -0.99 12.04 -22.13
C VAL A 146 -1.40 13.48 -22.44
N CYS A 147 -1.62 14.31 -21.41
CA CYS A 147 -2.02 15.71 -21.57
C CYS A 147 -0.92 16.56 -22.20
N GLN A 148 0.33 16.40 -21.77
CA GLN A 148 1.49 17.10 -22.35
C GLN A 148 1.69 16.73 -23.81
N ASN A 149 1.57 15.43 -24.14
CA ASN A 149 1.73 14.93 -25.50
C ASN A 149 0.61 15.39 -26.45
N ASN A 150 -0.60 15.62 -25.94
CA ASN A 150 -1.77 16.02 -26.74
C ASN A 150 -2.12 17.52 -26.64
N LYS A 151 -1.29 18.35 -25.97
CA LYS A 151 -1.52 19.79 -25.76
C LYS A 151 -2.85 20.13 -25.09
N PHE A 152 -3.41 19.23 -24.29
CA PHE A 152 -4.59 19.51 -23.49
C PHE A 152 -4.21 20.30 -22.23
N ASN A 153 -5.01 21.29 -21.85
CA ASN A 153 -4.82 22.01 -20.59
C ASN A 153 -5.32 21.15 -19.42
N CYS A 154 -4.41 20.45 -18.77
CA CYS A 154 -4.69 19.59 -17.61
C CYS A 154 -4.23 20.21 -16.29
N GLN A 155 -4.27 21.54 -16.18
CA GLN A 155 -3.94 22.31 -14.98
C GLN A 155 -4.70 21.91 -13.69
N LEU A 156 -5.74 21.08 -13.79
CA LEU A 156 -6.53 20.61 -12.65
C LEU A 156 -6.16 19.19 -12.18
N ILE A 157 -5.14 18.54 -12.77
CA ILE A 157 -4.62 17.26 -12.28
C ILE A 157 -3.54 17.56 -11.24
N ASP A 158 -3.93 18.23 -10.18
CA ASP A 158 -3.06 18.36 -9.01
C ASP A 158 -2.95 16.99 -8.33
N ARG A 159 -1.76 16.70 -7.81
CA ARG A 159 -1.44 15.43 -7.12
C ARG A 159 -2.50 15.17 -6.05
N TYR A 160 -3.30 14.12 -6.22
CA TYR A 160 -4.22 13.69 -5.20
C TYR A 160 -3.47 12.82 -4.18
N PHE A 161 -3.38 13.37 -2.97
CA PHE A 161 -2.92 12.79 -1.69
C PHE A 161 -1.41 12.87 -1.38
N GLU A 162 -1.13 13.50 -0.24
CA GLU A 162 0.17 13.48 0.43
C GLU A 162 0.30 12.13 1.15
N LEU A 163 1.13 11.23 0.62
CA LEU A 163 1.51 9.96 1.27
C LEU A 163 2.11 10.20 2.68
N ASP A 164 2.57 11.43 2.93
CA ASP A 164 3.17 11.97 4.15
C ASP A 164 2.33 11.68 5.42
N GLU A 165 1.00 11.80 5.35
CA GLU A 165 0.13 11.58 6.51
C GLU A 165 0.07 10.10 6.93
N ILE A 166 0.27 9.19 5.97
CA ILE A 166 0.14 7.74 6.19
C ILE A 166 1.46 7.16 6.71
N ILE A 167 2.60 7.69 6.26
CA ILE A 167 3.89 6.99 6.33
C ILE A 167 4.80 7.52 7.46
N GLY A 168 4.64 8.76 7.93
CA GLY A 168 5.61 9.37 8.85
C GLY A 168 6.98 9.57 8.19
N ASP A 169 8.00 9.98 8.96
CA ASP A 169 9.37 10.42 8.56
C ASP A 169 10.21 9.46 7.69
N ILE A 170 9.63 8.46 7.02
CA ILE A 170 10.30 7.61 6.04
C ILE A 170 10.65 8.47 4.82
N LYS A 171 11.93 8.89 4.77
CA LYS A 171 12.66 9.55 3.66
C LYS A 171 11.75 9.98 2.49
N LYS A 172 11.01 11.06 2.74
CA LYS A 172 10.04 11.75 1.87
C LYS A 172 10.44 11.78 0.39
N ASN A 173 11.73 11.96 0.11
CA ASN A 173 12.25 12.17 -1.24
C ASN A 173 12.04 10.99 -2.23
N VAL A 174 12.00 9.72 -1.80
CA VAL A 174 11.87 8.61 -2.76
C VAL A 174 10.41 8.19 -2.99
N LEU A 175 9.58 8.34 -1.96
CA LEU A 175 8.15 8.04 -2.04
C LEU A 175 7.37 9.11 -2.83
N GLU A 176 7.87 10.35 -2.88
CA GLU A 176 7.24 11.45 -3.63
C GLU A 176 7.62 11.51 -5.13
N GLU A 177 8.66 10.79 -5.56
CA GLU A 177 9.19 10.92 -6.93
C GLU A 177 8.94 9.71 -7.84
N ARG A 178 8.74 8.50 -7.32
CA ARG A 178 8.61 7.26 -8.14
C ARG A 178 7.62 6.23 -7.58
N SER A 179 6.32 6.53 -7.67
CA SER A 179 5.23 5.61 -7.26
C SER A 179 5.24 4.27 -8.02
N ASP A 180 5.82 4.21 -9.21
CA ASP A 180 6.04 2.98 -9.98
C ASP A 180 7.02 2.03 -9.29
N ILE A 181 8.05 2.58 -8.65
CA ILE A 181 9.04 1.82 -7.89
C ILE A 181 8.44 1.38 -6.56
N VAL A 182 7.64 2.24 -5.92
CA VAL A 182 6.93 1.88 -4.68
C VAL A 182 6.04 0.66 -4.94
N LEU A 183 5.24 0.68 -6.00
CA LEU A 183 4.39 -0.46 -6.37
C LEU A 183 5.21 -1.73 -6.64
N LEU A 184 6.32 -1.62 -7.38
CA LEU A 184 7.23 -2.76 -7.61
C LEU A 184 7.78 -3.33 -6.29
N CYS A 185 8.22 -2.47 -5.38
CA CYS A 185 8.80 -2.90 -4.12
C CYS A 185 7.76 -3.53 -3.20
N LEU A 186 6.53 -2.99 -3.16
CA LEU A 186 5.42 -3.65 -2.48
C LEU A 186 5.18 -5.05 -3.04
N LEU A 187 5.14 -5.24 -4.38
CA LEU A 187 5.00 -6.57 -4.97
C LEU A 187 6.18 -7.50 -4.60
N ARG A 188 7.39 -6.96 -4.48
CA ARG A 188 8.61 -7.72 -4.14
C ARG A 188 8.80 -7.98 -2.65
N THR A 189 7.96 -7.44 -1.79
CA THR A 189 8.15 -7.61 -0.34
C THR A 189 6.87 -7.89 0.40
N ASP A 190 5.69 -7.38 0.03
CA ASP A 190 4.48 -7.50 0.82
C ASP A 190 3.80 -8.86 0.61
N ALA A 191 3.98 -9.76 1.57
CA ALA A 191 3.29 -11.05 1.61
C ALA A 191 1.99 -11.01 2.44
N PHE A 192 1.52 -9.81 2.84
CA PHE A 192 0.32 -9.61 3.67
C PHE A 192 0.36 -10.34 5.02
N SER A 193 1.57 -10.64 5.51
CA SER A 193 1.80 -11.40 6.74
C SER A 193 2.18 -10.53 7.93
N MET A 194 2.37 -9.22 7.72
CA MET A 194 2.69 -8.26 8.78
C MET A 194 2.05 -6.89 8.52
N PRO A 195 1.95 -6.00 9.52
CA PRO A 195 1.46 -4.65 9.34
C PRO A 195 2.32 -3.86 8.34
N LEU A 196 1.68 -3.14 7.41
CA LEU A 196 2.39 -2.40 6.35
C LEU A 196 3.42 -1.41 6.92
N ARG A 197 3.08 -0.72 8.01
CA ARG A 197 4.00 0.24 8.69
C ARG A 197 5.32 -0.41 9.14
N GLN A 198 5.31 -1.70 9.46
CA GLN A 198 6.51 -2.45 9.82
C GLN A 198 7.25 -2.95 8.58
N LEU A 199 6.52 -3.38 7.55
CA LEU A 199 7.11 -3.86 6.30
C LEU A 199 7.93 -2.77 5.59
N ILE A 200 7.39 -1.56 5.47
CA ILE A 200 8.01 -0.47 4.67
C ILE A 200 9.29 0.10 5.29
N VAL A 201 9.59 -0.24 6.55
CA VAL A 201 10.84 0.11 7.22
C VAL A 201 11.81 -1.07 7.29
N THR A 202 11.50 -2.20 6.65
CA THR A 202 12.41 -3.34 6.59
C THR A 202 13.62 -3.00 5.70
N PRO A 203 14.83 -3.50 6.04
CA PRO A 203 16.00 -3.35 5.17
C PRO A 203 15.73 -3.79 3.73
N LYS A 204 14.94 -4.84 3.51
CA LYS A 204 14.64 -5.33 2.17
C LYS A 204 13.80 -4.36 1.36
N PHE A 205 12.75 -3.77 1.95
CA PHE A 205 11.94 -2.76 1.27
C PHE A 205 12.76 -1.51 0.96
N GLU A 206 13.49 -0.98 1.94
CA GLU A 206 14.33 0.21 1.75
C GLU A 206 15.38 0.02 0.66
N ASN A 207 16.04 -1.15 0.63
CA ASN A 207 17.03 -1.47 -0.40
C ASN A 207 16.38 -1.59 -1.80
N CYS A 208 15.17 -2.15 -1.89
CA CYS A 208 14.45 -2.21 -3.15
C CYS A 208 14.17 -0.80 -3.70
N ILE A 209 13.73 0.12 -2.84
CA ILE A 209 13.44 1.50 -3.18
C ILE A 209 14.73 2.22 -3.63
N GLN A 210 15.83 2.10 -2.89
CA GLN A 210 17.11 2.76 -3.22
C GLN A 210 17.70 2.26 -4.55
N PHE A 211 17.78 0.93 -4.74
CA PHE A 211 18.43 0.35 -5.93
C PHE A 211 17.68 0.64 -7.23
N ASN A 212 16.35 0.73 -7.17
CA ASN A 212 15.54 1.02 -8.34
C ASN A 212 15.30 2.52 -8.53
N GLY A 213 15.38 3.33 -7.46
CA GLY A 213 15.16 4.78 -7.48
C GLY A 213 16.30 5.60 -8.07
N GLU A 214 17.52 5.05 -8.10
CA GLU A 214 18.71 5.70 -8.64
C GLU A 214 18.93 5.47 -10.16
N LYS A 215 17.97 4.82 -10.85
CA LYS A 215 17.98 4.57 -12.31
C LYS A 215 16.93 5.40 -13.05
#